data_AF-F8AEJ8-F1
#
_entry.id   AF-F8AEJ8-F1
#
_cell.length_a   1.000
_cell.length_b   1.000
_cell.length_c   1.000
_cell.angle_alpha   90.00
_cell.angle_beta   90.00
_cell.angle_gamma   90.00
#
_symmetry.space_group_name_H-M   'P 1'
#
loop_
_entity.id
_entity.type
_entity.pdbx_description
1 polymer ?
#
loop_
_entity_poly.entity_id
_entity_poly.type
_entity_poly.pdbx_seq_one_letter_code
_entity_poly.pdbx_strand_id
1 'polypeptide(L)'
;MAPNLYIYGSENCERCKELKRLLDERLHYGYEFYDVEKDEEARRRFMEICRITGARNYPLVGVFQWNELVAVYQGDMAIVGVAKLDELRPNPKVVPVVTDNSRAFFFRNSDAVERLRALFLP
;
A
#
# COMPACT_ATOMS: atom_id res chain seq x y z
N MET A 1 17.26 2.78 5.84
CA MET A 1 16.39 1.84 6.58
C MET A 1 15.33 1.40 5.59
N ALA A 2 15.12 0.10 5.39
CA ALA A 2 14.16 -0.39 4.40
C ALA A 2 12.73 0.00 4.81
N PRO A 3 11.84 0.31 3.84
CA PRO A 3 10.44 0.57 4.14
C PRO A 3 9.73 -0.72 4.61
N ASN A 4 8.75 -0.54 5.49
CA ASN A 4 7.79 -1.60 5.84
C ASN A 4 6.59 -1.54 4.90
N LEU A 5 6.14 -2.69 4.41
CA LEU A 5 5.05 -2.77 3.44
C LEU A 5 3.86 -3.51 4.04
N TYR A 6 2.68 -2.92 3.95
CA TYR A 6 1.43 -3.53 4.42
C TYR A 6 0.52 -3.78 3.23
N ILE A 7 0.26 -5.04 2.92
CA ILE A 7 -0.35 -5.46 1.67
C ILE A 7 -1.73 -6.07 1.96
N TYR A 8 -2.78 -5.45 1.45
CA TYR A 8 -4.12 -6.03 1.41
C TYR A 8 -4.37 -6.68 0.05
N GLY A 9 -4.71 -7.97 0.05
CA GLY A 9 -5.02 -8.70 -1.17
C GLY A 9 -5.66 -10.06 -0.89
N SER A 10 -5.73 -10.92 -1.90
CA SER A 10 -6.15 -12.32 -1.76
C SER A 10 -4.96 -13.24 -2.02
N GLU A 11 -4.87 -14.38 -1.35
CA GLU A 11 -3.90 -15.42 -1.70
C GLU A 11 -4.14 -16.03 -3.09
N ASN A 12 -5.37 -15.97 -3.60
CA ASN A 12 -5.74 -16.45 -4.93
C ASN A 12 -5.45 -15.43 -6.04
N CYS A 13 -4.99 -14.23 -5.69
CA CYS A 13 -4.70 -13.17 -6.63
C CYS A 13 -3.28 -13.32 -7.23
N GLU A 14 -3.19 -13.59 -8.52
CA GLU A 14 -1.91 -13.74 -9.24
C GLU A 14 -1.01 -12.50 -9.12
N ARG A 15 -1.58 -11.29 -9.24
CA ARG A 15 -0.83 -10.03 -9.05
C ARG A 15 -0.25 -9.89 -7.65
N CYS A 16 -0.94 -10.44 -6.65
CA CYS A 16 -0.53 -10.41 -5.25
C CYS A 16 0.63 -11.40 -5.02
N LYS A 17 0.59 -12.58 -5.66
CA LYS A 17 1.69 -13.54 -5.66
C LYS A 17 2.94 -12.99 -6.34
N GLU A 18 2.77 -12.35 -7.49
CA GLU A 18 3.87 -11.72 -8.22
C GLU A 18 4.53 -10.60 -7.40
N LEU A 19 3.72 -9.77 -6.75
CA LEU A 19 4.22 -8.72 -5.86
C LEU A 19 5.07 -9.27 -4.72
N LYS A 20 4.57 -10.29 -4.00
CA LYS A 20 5.33 -10.96 -2.92
C LYS A 20 6.67 -11.48 -3.43
N ARG A 21 6.65 -12.19 -4.57
CA ARG A 21 7.85 -12.73 -5.21
C ARG A 21 8.87 -11.63 -5.54
N LEU A 22 8.42 -10.49 -6.08
CA LEU A 22 9.31 -9.36 -6.36
C LEU A 22 9.94 -8.79 -5.08
N LEU A 23 9.15 -8.68 -3.99
CA LEU A 23 9.65 -8.21 -2.70
C LEU A 23 10.69 -9.18 -2.11
N ASP A 24 10.41 -10.48 -2.15
CA ASP A 24 11.26 -11.53 -1.61
C ASP A 24 12.56 -11.72 -2.42
N GLU A 25 12.47 -11.76 -3.76
CA GLU A 25 13.59 -12.10 -4.64
C GLU A 25 14.50 -10.91 -4.98
N ARG A 26 13.94 -9.69 -5.07
CA ARG A 26 14.69 -8.54 -5.62
C ARG A 26 15.01 -7.45 -4.62
N LEU A 27 14.16 -7.26 -3.62
CA LEU A 27 14.18 -6.05 -2.78
C LEU A 27 14.49 -6.38 -1.32
N HIS A 28 14.22 -7.61 -0.89
CA HIS A 28 14.41 -8.08 0.48
C HIS A 28 13.74 -7.14 1.51
N TYR A 29 12.60 -6.56 1.13
CA TYR A 29 11.79 -5.72 2.01
C TYR A 29 10.84 -6.57 2.84
N GLY A 30 10.73 -6.26 4.13
CA GLY A 30 9.74 -6.87 5.00
C GLY A 30 8.34 -6.42 4.61
N TYR A 31 7.40 -7.36 4.55
CA TYR A 31 6.00 -7.06 4.34
C TYR A 31 5.08 -7.86 5.26
N GLU A 32 3.96 -7.25 5.63
CA GLU A 32 2.81 -7.92 6.21
C GLU A 32 1.72 -8.06 5.14
N PHE A 33 1.13 -9.24 5.03
CA PHE A 33 0.07 -9.52 4.08
C PHE A 33 -1.22 -9.87 4.79
N TYR A 34 -2.28 -9.12 4.49
CA TYR A 34 -3.62 -9.33 5.00
C TYR A 34 -4.52 -9.89 3.89
N ASP A 35 -4.97 -11.14 4.08
CA ASP A 35 -5.87 -11.81 3.14
C ASP A 35 -7.33 -11.37 3.37
N VAL A 36 -7.86 -10.56 2.45
CA VAL A 36 -9.22 -10.01 2.52
C VAL A 36 -10.32 -11.05 2.28
N GLU A 37 -9.99 -12.24 1.79
CA GLU A 37 -10.94 -13.34 1.62
C GLU A 37 -11.05 -14.20 2.88
N LYS A 38 -10.01 -14.22 3.71
CA LYS A 38 -9.92 -15.06 4.92
C LYS A 38 -10.09 -14.30 6.23
N ASP A 39 -9.82 -12.99 6.22
CA ASP A 39 -9.91 -12.12 7.39
C ASP A 39 -10.96 -11.02 7.15
N GLU A 40 -12.04 -11.08 7.92
CA GLU A 40 -13.14 -10.12 7.83
C GLU A 40 -12.72 -8.71 8.27
N GLU A 41 -11.81 -8.59 9.24
CA GLU A 41 -11.28 -7.31 9.65
C GLU A 41 -10.39 -6.72 8.56
N ALA A 42 -9.53 -7.54 7.95
CA ALA A 42 -8.73 -7.13 6.80
C ALA A 42 -9.62 -6.65 5.64
N ARG A 43 -10.71 -7.37 5.35
CA ARG A 43 -11.70 -6.98 4.34
C ARG A 43 -12.34 -5.63 4.65
N ARG A 44 -12.73 -5.41 5.90
CA ARG A 44 -13.32 -4.13 6.36
C ARG A 44 -12.33 -2.98 6.17
N ARG A 45 -11.07 -3.16 6.57
CA ARG A 45 -10.02 -2.14 6.40
C ARG A 45 -9.75 -1.86 4.92
N PHE A 46 -9.65 -2.90 4.10
CA PHE A 46 -9.52 -2.78 2.64
C PHE A 46 -10.64 -1.92 2.03
N MET A 47 -11.89 -2.18 2.39
CA MET A 47 -13.02 -1.39 1.88
C MET A 47 -12.94 0.08 2.29
N GLU A 48 -12.50 0.37 3.52
CA GLU A 48 -12.33 1.75 3.97
C GLU A 48 -11.17 2.45 3.24
N ILE A 49 -10.05 1.75 3.00
CA ILE A 49 -8.94 2.28 2.19
C ILE A 49 -9.43 2.59 0.78
N CYS A 50 -10.19 1.69 0.15
CA CYS A 50 -10.82 1.89 -1.16
C CYS A 50 -11.77 3.11 -1.14
N ARG A 51 -12.54 3.30 -0.07
CA ARG A 51 -13.45 4.44 0.08
C ARG A 51 -12.70 5.77 0.17
N ILE A 52 -11.60 5.81 0.92
CA ILE A 52 -10.80 7.03 1.09
C ILE A 52 -10.02 7.34 -0.20
N THR A 53 -9.33 6.35 -0.74
CA THR A 53 -8.42 6.55 -1.88
C THR A 53 -9.12 6.52 -3.23
N GLY A 54 -10.31 5.93 -3.34
CA GLY A 54 -10.96 5.66 -4.62
C GLY A 54 -10.38 4.45 -5.38
N ALA A 55 -9.41 3.73 -4.78
CA ALA A 55 -8.94 2.46 -5.31
C ALA A 55 -10.06 1.41 -5.33
N ARG A 56 -9.94 0.42 -6.21
CA ARG A 56 -11.02 -0.57 -6.45
C ARG A 56 -10.58 -2.02 -6.52
N ASN A 57 -9.27 -2.26 -6.62
CA ASN A 57 -8.68 -3.57 -6.86
C ASN A 57 -7.53 -3.82 -5.88
N TYR A 58 -7.23 -5.08 -5.63
CA TYR A 58 -6.02 -5.52 -4.95
C TYR A 58 -4.90 -5.87 -5.97
N PRO A 59 -3.64 -5.95 -5.54
CA PRO A 59 -3.14 -5.62 -4.20
C PRO A 59 -3.21 -4.13 -3.87
N LEU A 60 -3.52 -3.79 -2.62
CA LEU A 60 -3.32 -2.46 -2.06
C LEU A 60 -2.13 -2.49 -1.11
N VAL A 61 -1.18 -1.57 -1.27
CA VAL A 61 0.07 -1.55 -0.52
C VAL A 61 0.23 -0.21 0.16
N GLY A 62 0.30 -0.21 1.50
CA GLY A 62 0.76 0.92 2.28
C GLY A 62 2.27 0.85 2.46
N VAL A 63 2.98 1.90 2.11
CA VAL A 63 4.44 2.00 2.30
C VAL A 63 4.73 2.86 3.50
N PHE A 64 5.53 2.32 4.42
CA PHE A 64 5.87 2.98 5.67
C PHE A 64 7.37 3.20 5.80
N GLN A 65 7.74 4.40 6.23
CA GLN A 65 9.10 4.71 6.67
C GLN A 65 9.02 5.40 8.03
N TRP A 66 9.80 4.91 9.00
CA TRP A 66 9.77 5.41 10.38
C TRP A 66 8.36 5.46 10.99
N ASN A 67 7.55 4.42 10.75
CA ASN A 67 6.14 4.32 11.16
C ASN A 67 5.19 5.39 10.57
N GLU A 68 5.63 6.14 9.57
CA GLU A 68 4.80 7.10 8.85
C GLU A 68 4.40 6.54 7.47
N LEU A 69 3.13 6.72 7.11
CA LEU A 69 2.62 6.33 5.79
C LEU A 69 3.17 7.30 4.74
N VAL A 70 4.02 6.81 3.83
CA VAL A 70 4.67 7.64 2.80
C VAL A 70 4.03 7.50 1.42
N ALA A 71 3.30 6.42 1.16
CA ALA A 71 2.58 6.18 -0.09
C ALA A 71 1.53 5.08 0.05
N VAL A 72 0.52 5.12 -0.82
CA VAL A 72 -0.39 3.98 -1.07
C VAL A 72 -0.32 3.60 -2.54
N TYR A 73 -0.12 2.32 -2.82
CA TYR A 73 -0.09 1.77 -4.16
C TYR A 73 -1.26 0.82 -4.38
N GLN A 74 -1.86 0.90 -5.56
CA GLN A 74 -2.85 -0.05 -6.04
C GLN A 74 -2.28 -0.78 -7.25
N GLY A 75 -2.08 -2.08 -7.06
CA GLY A 75 -1.69 -3.09 -8.03
C GLY A 75 -0.19 -3.20 -8.28
N ASP A 76 0.26 -3.07 -9.53
CA ASP A 76 1.63 -3.48 -9.89
C ASP A 76 2.67 -2.43 -9.49
N MET A 77 3.42 -2.71 -8.42
CA MET A 77 4.52 -1.85 -7.97
C MET A 77 5.70 -1.81 -8.95
N ALA A 78 5.79 -2.71 -9.94
CA ALA A 78 6.79 -2.64 -11.00
C ALA A 78 6.68 -1.34 -11.82
N ILE A 79 5.47 -0.80 -11.98
CA ILE A 79 5.20 0.44 -12.73
C ILE A 79 5.85 1.66 -12.08
N VAL A 80 5.88 1.69 -10.75
CA VAL A 80 6.36 2.86 -10.01
C VAL A 80 7.89 2.80 -9.81
N GLY A 81 8.47 1.62 -10.06
CA GLY A 81 9.86 1.34 -9.79
C GLY A 81 10.08 1.28 -8.28
N VAL A 82 10.10 0.07 -7.73
CA VAL A 82 10.23 -0.14 -6.29
C VAL A 82 11.52 0.46 -5.71
N ALA A 83 12.55 0.67 -6.56
CA ALA A 83 13.76 1.43 -6.23
C ALA A 83 13.50 2.89 -5.81
N LYS A 84 12.34 3.47 -6.17
CA LYS A 84 11.95 4.82 -5.77
C LYS A 84 11.29 4.88 -4.40
N LEU A 85 10.99 3.74 -3.77
CA LEU A 85 10.42 3.73 -2.41
C LEU A 85 11.39 4.36 -1.40
N ASP A 86 12.69 4.17 -1.58
CA ASP A 86 13.73 4.74 -0.71
C ASP A 86 13.87 6.26 -0.87
N GLU A 87 13.37 6.82 -1.98
CA GLU A 87 13.36 8.26 -2.25
C GLU A 87 12.13 8.96 -1.65
N LEU A 88 11.09 8.20 -1.28
CA LEU A 88 9.91 8.75 -0.62
C LEU A 88 10.30 9.36 0.73
N ARG A 89 9.58 10.42 1.11
CA ARG A 89 9.75 11.10 2.39
C ARG A 89 8.37 11.27 3.02
N PRO A 90 8.24 11.04 4.35
CA PRO A 90 6.98 11.29 5.05
C PRO A 90 6.50 12.72 4.83
N ASN A 91 5.20 12.85 4.58
CA ASN A 91 4.54 14.14 4.58
C ASN A 91 3.19 14.01 5.31
N PRO A 92 3.03 14.65 6.48
CA PRO A 92 1.85 14.47 7.33
C PRO A 92 0.56 15.01 6.68
N LYS A 93 0.67 15.78 5.60
CA LYS A 93 -0.47 16.38 4.91
C LYS A 93 -0.70 15.78 3.54
N VAL A 94 0.25 15.00 3.02
CA VAL A 94 0.23 14.56 1.63
C VAL A 94 0.69 13.12 1.51
N VAL A 95 -0.20 12.24 1.04
CA VAL A 95 0.17 10.88 0.66
C VAL A 95 -0.06 10.69 -0.84
N PRO A 96 0.97 10.32 -1.63
CA PRO A 96 0.77 9.91 -3.00
C PRO A 96 0.01 8.59 -3.03
N VAL A 97 -1.08 8.56 -3.79
CA VAL A 97 -1.80 7.34 -4.15
C VAL A 97 -1.53 7.04 -5.61
N VAL A 98 -0.92 5.91 -5.90
CA VAL A 98 -0.59 5.51 -7.27
C VAL A 98 -1.43 4.30 -7.65
N THR A 99 -2.16 4.43 -8.74
CA THR A 99 -3.06 3.39 -9.24
C THR A 99 -2.52 2.69 -10.47
N ASP A 100 -3.06 1.51 -10.76
CA ASP A 100 -2.74 0.65 -11.92
C ASP A 100 -2.61 1.38 -13.27
N ASN A 101 -3.35 2.47 -13.46
CA ASN A 101 -3.29 3.28 -14.67
C ASN A 101 -2.12 4.29 -14.67
N SER A 102 -1.10 4.08 -13.84
CA SER A 102 0.02 5.01 -13.58
C SER A 102 -0.43 6.40 -13.11
N ARG A 103 -1.68 6.54 -12.64
CA ARG A 103 -2.19 7.80 -12.11
C ARG A 103 -1.76 7.92 -10.66
N ALA A 104 -0.79 8.79 -10.43
CA ALA A 104 -0.44 9.28 -9.10
C ALA A 104 -1.28 10.54 -8.81
N PHE A 105 -2.03 10.53 -7.71
CA PHE A 105 -2.63 11.74 -7.16
C PHE A 105 -2.18 11.94 -5.73
N PHE A 106 -2.04 13.20 -5.35
CA PHE A 106 -1.63 13.59 -4.02
C PHE A 106 -2.88 13.75 -3.16
N PHE A 107 -3.04 12.88 -2.18
CA PHE A 107 -4.09 13.00 -1.19
C PHE A 107 -3.69 14.08 -0.19
N ARG A 108 -4.37 15.25 -0.19
CA ARG A 108 -3.97 16.45 0.58
C ARG A 108 -4.83 16.73 1.82
N ASN A 109 -5.53 15.72 2.34
CA ASN A 109 -6.41 15.85 3.51
C ASN A 109 -5.79 15.16 4.72
N SER A 110 -5.37 15.94 5.72
CA SER A 110 -4.68 15.46 6.93
C SER A 110 -5.49 14.42 7.70
N ASP A 111 -6.79 14.61 7.84
CA ASP A 111 -7.65 13.67 8.58
C ASP A 111 -7.77 12.33 7.85
N ALA A 112 -7.79 12.38 6.52
CA ALA A 112 -7.80 11.17 5.71
C ALA A 112 -6.45 10.44 5.72
N VAL A 113 -5.33 11.18 5.76
CA VAL A 113 -3.98 10.60 5.89
C VAL A 113 -3.81 9.89 7.22
N GLU A 114 -4.25 10.50 8.33
CA GLU A 114 -4.24 9.86 9.65
C GLU A 114 -5.15 8.62 9.69
N ARG A 115 -6.35 8.70 9.11
CA ARG A 115 -7.24 7.53 9.01
C ARG A 115 -6.63 6.41 8.17
N LEU A 116 -5.96 6.73 7.05
CA LEU A 116 -5.25 5.74 6.24
C LEU A 116 -4.11 5.09 7.04
N ARG A 117 -3.32 5.89 7.77
CA ARG A 117 -2.24 5.39 8.62
C ARG A 117 -2.75 4.33 9.61
N ALA A 118 -3.83 4.64 10.32
CA ALA A 118 -4.45 3.73 11.29
C ALA A 118 -5.05 2.45 10.67
N LEU A 119 -5.42 2.48 9.39
CA LEU A 119 -5.91 1.30 8.68
C LEU A 119 -4.80 0.33 8.28
N PHE A 120 -3.56 0.81 8.11
CA PHE A 120 -2.42 -0.05 7.76
C PHE A 120 -1.57 -0.46 8.97
N LEU A 121 -1.48 0.38 10.01
CA LEU A 121 -0.80 0.09 11.27
C LEU A 121 -1.81 -0.03 12.43
N PRO A 122 -2.44 -1.19 12.63
CA PRO A 122 -3.30 -1.44 13.80
C PRO A 122 -2.52 -1.53 15.11
#